data_AF-A0A812XHY7-F1
#
_entry.id   AF-A0A812XHY7-F1
#
_cell.length_a   1.000
_cell.length_b   1.000
_cell.length_c   1.000
_cell.angle_alpha   90.00
_cell.angle_beta   90.00
_cell.angle_gamma   90.00
#
_symmetry.space_group_name_H-M   'P 1'
#
loop_
_entity.id
_entity.type
_entity.pdbx_description
1 polymer ?
#
loop_
_entity_poly.entity_id
_entity_poly.type
_entity_poly.pdbx_seq_one_letter_code
_entity_poly.pdbx_strand_id
1 'polypeptide(L)'
;MKEAPDRFPGAVLLQPIGMSIHTTERDRWPGVNADATTHWFGDWAKDMESTGKASVGALRGLYEAMFGSGRDFVFSVTREDVQKMQAPMLVLMGLDLYHPSETAREVARLAPAAELVERWRDSPEVLEEAVDKILSFLAQHGGAPTPAHPKS
;
A
#
# COMPACT_ATOMS: atom_id res chain seq x y z
N MET A 1 5.87 9.80 -5.64
CA MET A 1 7.27 9.36 -5.52
C MET A 1 7.89 9.01 -6.85
N LYS A 2 7.40 8.00 -7.60
CA LYS A 2 7.94 7.66 -8.93
C LYS A 2 7.96 8.83 -9.94
N GLU A 3 6.82 9.48 -10.15
CA GLU A 3 6.67 10.51 -11.20
C GLU A 3 7.22 11.90 -10.82
N ALA A 4 7.33 12.18 -9.52
CA ALA A 4 7.76 13.48 -9.01
C ALA A 4 8.38 13.32 -7.61
N PRO A 5 9.58 12.71 -7.50
CA PRO A 5 10.18 12.33 -6.22
C PRO A 5 10.38 13.53 -5.28
N ASP A 6 10.79 14.67 -5.83
CA ASP A 6 11.09 15.89 -5.05
C ASP A 6 9.87 16.46 -4.31
N ARG A 7 8.65 16.05 -4.67
CA ARG A 7 7.41 16.48 -3.99
C ARG A 7 7.10 15.66 -2.73
N PHE A 8 7.85 14.60 -2.45
CA PHE A 8 7.60 13.65 -1.37
C PHE A 8 8.88 13.48 -0.54
N PRO A 9 9.11 14.35 0.46
CA PRO A 9 10.33 14.31 1.28
C PRO A 9 10.38 13.10 2.23
N GLY A 10 9.24 12.43 2.43
CA GLY A 10 9.12 11.14 3.10
C GLY A 10 7.73 10.55 2.86
N ALA A 11 7.54 9.27 3.17
CA ALA A 11 6.26 8.59 3.03
C ALA A 11 5.98 7.63 4.19
N VAL A 12 4.71 7.50 4.56
CA VAL A 12 4.23 6.43 5.45
C VAL A 12 3.33 5.52 4.63
N LEU A 13 3.68 4.23 4.58
CA LEU A 13 2.95 3.20 3.84
C LEU A 13 2.29 2.25 4.84
N LEU A 14 0.98 2.39 5.04
CA LEU A 14 0.22 1.53 5.95
C LEU A 14 -0.37 0.35 5.19
N GLN A 15 -0.09 -0.86 5.67
CA GLN A 15 -0.67 -2.12 5.18
C GLN A 15 -0.67 -2.22 3.65
N PRO A 16 0.50 -2.28 2.99
CA PRO A 16 0.54 -2.33 1.54
C PRO A 16 -0.22 -3.55 0.99
N ILE A 17 -1.07 -3.29 0.01
CA ILE A 17 -1.73 -4.33 -0.79
C ILE A 17 -0.76 -4.86 -1.85
N GLY A 18 -0.83 -6.16 -2.11
CA GLY A 18 -0.03 -6.79 -3.15
C GLY A 18 -0.27 -8.28 -3.24
N MET A 19 0.37 -8.90 -4.23
CA MET A 19 0.31 -10.34 -4.43
C MET A 19 1.34 -11.05 -3.56
N SER A 20 0.91 -12.11 -2.89
CA SER A 20 1.80 -13.02 -2.19
C SER A 20 1.33 -14.47 -2.29
N ILE A 21 2.30 -15.36 -2.46
CA ILE A 21 2.16 -16.82 -2.42
C ILE A 21 2.55 -17.41 -1.05
N HIS A 22 3.31 -16.65 -0.27
CA HIS A 22 3.84 -17.09 1.01
C HIS A 22 3.17 -16.29 2.13
N THR A 23 2.74 -16.99 3.17
CA THR A 23 2.03 -16.39 4.28
C THR A 23 2.74 -16.75 5.59
N THR A 24 3.12 -15.74 6.36
CA THR A 24 3.58 -15.88 7.75
C THR A 24 2.47 -15.53 8.75
N GLU A 25 1.30 -15.14 8.24
CA GLU A 25 0.10 -14.72 8.94
C GLU A 25 -0.54 -15.86 9.72
N ARG A 26 -1.37 -15.49 10.70
CA ARG A 26 -2.21 -16.43 11.45
C ARG A 26 -3.29 -17.03 10.54
N ASP A 27 -3.93 -16.18 9.74
CA ASP A 27 -5.01 -16.56 8.82
C ASP A 27 -4.43 -16.84 7.42
N ARG A 28 -3.70 -17.95 7.32
CA ARG A 28 -3.05 -18.38 6.07
C ARG A 28 -4.08 -18.69 4.98
N TRP A 29 -3.69 -18.50 3.72
CA TRP A 29 -4.46 -18.89 2.54
C TRP A 29 -3.68 -19.86 1.64
N PRO A 30 -4.36 -20.73 0.87
CA PRO A 30 -3.70 -21.61 -0.08
C PRO A 30 -3.27 -20.85 -1.34
N GLY A 31 -2.06 -21.12 -1.83
CA GLY A 31 -1.58 -20.56 -3.10
C GLY A 31 -1.40 -19.03 -3.07
N VAL A 32 -1.85 -18.36 -4.13
CA VAL A 32 -1.76 -16.90 -4.26
C VAL A 32 -3.03 -16.22 -3.76
N ASN A 33 -2.93 -15.04 -3.14
CA ASN A 33 -4.06 -14.26 -2.64
C ASN A 33 -4.89 -13.54 -3.72
N ALA A 34 -5.03 -14.10 -4.93
CA ALA A 34 -5.75 -13.46 -6.03
C ALA A 34 -7.22 -13.14 -5.67
N ASP A 35 -7.86 -14.01 -4.87
CA ASP A 35 -9.24 -13.84 -4.40
C ASP A 35 -9.44 -12.55 -3.59
N ALA A 36 -8.40 -12.07 -2.90
CA ALA A 36 -8.42 -10.80 -2.18
C ALA A 36 -8.79 -9.64 -3.12
N THR A 37 -8.21 -9.66 -4.32
CA THR A 37 -8.43 -8.59 -5.30
C THR A 37 -9.80 -8.67 -5.97
N THR A 38 -10.36 -9.87 -6.09
CA THR A 38 -11.67 -10.10 -6.72
C THR A 38 -12.81 -9.72 -5.79
N HIS A 39 -12.67 -9.95 -4.48
CA HIS A 39 -13.76 -9.76 -3.52
C HIS A 39 -14.19 -8.28 -3.39
N TRP A 40 -13.30 -7.40 -2.96
CA TRP A 40 -13.56 -5.97 -2.79
C TRP A 40 -13.94 -5.23 -4.09
N PHE A 41 -13.27 -5.54 -5.21
CA PHE A 41 -13.58 -4.95 -6.50
C PHE A 41 -14.90 -5.47 -7.05
N GLY A 42 -15.18 -6.76 -6.86
CA GLY A 42 -16.36 -7.43 -7.40
C GLY A 42 -17.65 -6.86 -6.83
N ASP A 43 -17.73 -6.63 -5.52
CA ASP A 43 -18.95 -6.08 -4.90
C ASP A 43 -19.22 -4.64 -5.33
N TRP A 44 -18.17 -3.82 -5.41
CA TRP A 44 -18.27 -2.48 -5.96
C TRP A 44 -18.65 -2.49 -7.45
N ALA A 45 -18.06 -3.39 -8.24
CA ALA A 45 -18.34 -3.52 -9.67
C ALA A 45 -19.81 -3.90 -9.93
N LYS A 46 -20.37 -4.81 -9.12
CA LYS A 46 -21.81 -5.16 -9.18
C LYS A 46 -22.69 -3.94 -8.94
N ASP A 47 -22.36 -3.10 -7.95
CA ASP A 47 -23.10 -1.86 -7.69
C ASP A 47 -23.01 -0.90 -8.89
N MET A 48 -21.81 -0.71 -9.45
CA MET A 48 -21.62 0.16 -10.62
C MET A 48 -22.38 -0.32 -11.86
N GLU A 49 -22.43 -1.63 -12.08
CA GLU A 49 -23.21 -2.24 -13.16
C GLU A 49 -24.71 -2.06 -12.93
N SER A 50 -25.21 -2.43 -11.75
CA SER A 50 -26.65 -2.37 -11.43
C SER A 50 -27.22 -0.95 -11.42
N THR A 51 -26.39 0.05 -11.09
CA THR A 51 -26.76 1.47 -11.13
C THR A 51 -26.54 2.13 -12.50
N GLY A 52 -26.02 1.38 -13.48
CA GLY A 52 -25.76 1.87 -14.84
C GLY A 52 -24.61 2.88 -14.95
N LYS A 53 -23.78 3.01 -13.90
CA LYS A 53 -22.64 3.94 -13.88
C LYS A 53 -21.46 3.47 -14.73
N ALA A 54 -21.33 2.17 -14.95
CA ALA A 54 -20.29 1.59 -15.79
C ALA A 54 -20.79 0.32 -16.49
N SER A 55 -20.22 0.02 -17.66
CA SER A 55 -20.47 -1.25 -18.33
C SER A 55 -19.57 -2.35 -17.78
N VAL A 56 -20.02 -3.60 -17.90
CA VAL A 56 -19.20 -4.80 -17.57
C VAL A 56 -17.85 -4.77 -18.26
N GLY A 57 -17.80 -4.34 -19.53
CA GLY A 57 -16.56 -4.23 -20.29
C GLY A 57 -15.58 -3.21 -19.70
N ALA A 58 -16.08 -2.05 -19.28
CA ALA A 58 -15.26 -1.03 -18.63
C ALA A 58 -14.75 -1.49 -17.26
N LEU A 59 -15.60 -2.14 -16.47
CA LEU A 59 -15.25 -2.69 -15.17
C LEU A 59 -14.18 -3.79 -15.28
N ARG A 60 -14.32 -4.70 -16.25
CA ARG A 60 -13.29 -5.70 -16.54
C ARG A 60 -11.96 -5.07 -16.95
N GLY A 61 -12.00 -4.07 -17.84
CA GLY A 61 -10.79 -3.36 -18.27
C GLY A 61 -10.09 -2.64 -17.12
N LEU A 62 -10.85 -2.04 -16.21
CA LEU A 62 -10.31 -1.41 -15.00
C LEU A 62 -9.69 -2.45 -14.05
N TYR A 63 -10.37 -3.57 -13.82
CA TYR A 63 -9.84 -4.66 -13.00
C TYR A 63 -8.50 -5.16 -13.53
N GLU A 64 -8.41 -5.46 -14.83
CA GLU A 64 -7.15 -5.91 -15.46
C GLU A 64 -6.04 -4.86 -15.35
N ALA A 65 -6.37 -3.57 -15.52
CA ALA A 65 -5.40 -2.49 -15.35
C ALA A 65 -4.86 -2.40 -13.91
N MET A 66 -5.69 -2.68 -12.91
CA MET A 66 -5.31 -2.62 -11.50
C MET A 66 -4.61 -3.91 -11.03
N PHE A 67 -5.22 -5.07 -11.29
CA PHE A 67 -4.89 -6.35 -10.65
C PHE A 67 -4.63 -7.49 -11.65
N GLY A 68 -4.58 -7.19 -12.94
CA GLY A 68 -4.47 -8.19 -14.00
C GLY A 68 -3.23 -9.08 -13.93
N SER A 69 -3.19 -10.06 -14.83
CA SER A 69 -2.13 -11.07 -14.88
C SER A 69 -0.72 -10.46 -14.95
N GLY A 70 0.24 -11.09 -14.27
CA GLY A 70 1.65 -10.66 -14.24
C GLY A 70 2.01 -9.73 -13.07
N ARG A 71 1.03 -9.35 -12.23
CA ARG A 71 1.31 -8.68 -10.95
C ARG A 71 1.72 -9.73 -9.91
N ASP A 72 2.87 -9.55 -9.28
CA ASP A 72 3.44 -10.47 -8.29
C ASP A 72 4.05 -9.72 -7.08
N PHE A 73 3.64 -8.48 -6.89
CA PHE A 73 4.14 -7.53 -5.89
C PHE A 73 3.04 -6.52 -5.52
N VAL A 74 3.37 -5.30 -5.08
CA VAL A 74 2.40 -4.20 -5.00
C VAL A 74 1.86 -3.84 -6.39
N PHE A 75 0.61 -3.39 -6.45
CA PHE A 75 -0.08 -3.25 -7.74
C PHE A 75 0.28 -1.98 -8.53
N SER A 76 0.91 -0.99 -7.89
CA SER A 76 1.10 0.35 -8.47
C SER A 76 2.48 0.60 -9.09
N VAL A 77 3.50 -0.13 -8.65
CA VAL A 77 4.91 0.09 -9.04
C VAL A 77 5.66 -1.22 -9.13
N THR A 78 6.75 -1.22 -9.89
CA THR A 78 7.66 -2.39 -9.98
C THR A 78 8.66 -2.42 -8.83
N ARG A 79 9.33 -3.56 -8.64
CA ARG A 79 10.45 -3.66 -7.69
C ARG A 79 11.59 -2.69 -8.02
N GLU A 80 11.90 -2.52 -9.31
CA GLU A 80 12.91 -1.57 -9.78
C GLU A 80 12.52 -0.12 -9.47
N ASP A 81 11.24 0.23 -9.59
CA ASP A 81 10.74 1.55 -9.19
C ASP A 81 10.98 1.77 -7.69
N VAL A 82 10.67 0.79 -6.83
CA VAL A 82 10.88 0.87 -5.38
C VAL A 82 12.37 0.99 -5.02
N GLN A 83 13.25 0.24 -5.69
CA GLN A 83 14.70 0.34 -5.49
C GLN A 83 15.28 1.73 -5.77
N LYS A 84 14.62 2.51 -6.63
CA LYS A 84 15.01 3.88 -6.96
C LYS A 84 14.39 4.93 -6.03
N MET A 85 13.52 4.55 -5.10
CA MET A 85 12.87 5.48 -4.17
C MET A 85 13.81 5.86 -3.03
N GLN A 86 14.47 7.01 -3.17
CA GLN A 86 15.41 7.54 -2.18
C GLN A 86 14.73 8.21 -0.98
N ALA A 87 13.45 8.56 -1.10
CA ALA A 87 12.70 9.19 -0.02
C ALA A 87 12.57 8.22 1.17
N PRO A 88 12.82 8.68 2.41
CA PRO A 88 12.56 7.89 3.61
C PRO A 88 11.14 7.34 3.61
N MET A 89 10.99 6.07 3.99
CA MET A 89 9.68 5.42 4.02
C MET A 89 9.47 4.66 5.32
N LEU A 90 8.37 4.95 6.03
CA LEU A 90 7.93 4.15 7.16
C LEU A 90 6.85 3.17 6.69
N VAL A 91 7.16 1.88 6.68
CA VAL A 91 6.24 0.82 6.25
C VAL A 91 5.61 0.16 7.47
N LEU A 92 4.30 0.26 7.64
CA LEU A 92 3.55 -0.43 8.69
C LEU A 92 2.94 -1.71 8.13
N MET A 93 3.32 -2.85 8.69
CA MET A 93 3.07 -4.18 8.13
C MET A 93 1.59 -4.59 8.21
N GLY A 94 1.08 -5.15 7.12
CA GLY A 94 -0.18 -5.89 7.10
C GLY A 94 -0.01 -7.32 7.63
N LEU A 95 -1.10 -7.96 8.04
CA LEU A 95 -1.08 -9.33 8.59
C LEU A 95 -2.31 -10.14 8.13
N ASP A 96 -2.84 -9.83 6.95
CA ASP A 96 -4.05 -10.47 6.42
C ASP A 96 -3.95 -10.73 4.91
N LEU A 97 -4.96 -11.41 4.38
CA LEU A 97 -5.07 -11.81 2.97
C LEU A 97 -4.96 -10.64 1.98
N TYR A 98 -5.47 -9.46 2.34
CA TYR A 98 -5.45 -8.26 1.50
C TYR A 98 -4.14 -7.50 1.63
N HIS A 99 -3.52 -7.57 2.80
CA HIS A 99 -2.29 -6.89 3.16
C HIS A 99 -1.22 -7.89 3.62
N PRO A 100 -0.63 -8.69 2.71
CA PRO A 100 0.37 -9.67 3.09
C PRO A 100 1.59 -9.03 3.75
N SER A 101 2.05 -9.61 4.84
CA SER A 101 3.29 -9.24 5.53
C SER A 101 4.50 -9.30 4.61
N GLU A 102 4.59 -10.31 3.75
CA GLU A 102 5.66 -10.46 2.77
C GLU A 102 5.72 -9.29 1.78
N THR A 103 4.58 -8.73 1.38
CA THR A 103 4.53 -7.52 0.55
C THR A 103 5.21 -6.35 1.25
N ALA A 104 4.89 -6.12 2.53
CA ALA A 104 5.51 -5.05 3.33
C ALA A 104 7.01 -5.27 3.54
N ARG A 105 7.42 -6.52 3.86
CA ARG A 105 8.83 -6.91 4.01
C ARG A 105 9.62 -6.70 2.73
N GLU A 106 9.04 -7.06 1.59
CA GLU A 106 9.69 -6.90 0.30
C GLU A 106 9.85 -5.42 -0.06
N VAL A 107 8.81 -4.59 0.13
CA VAL A 107 8.93 -3.13 -0.05
C VAL A 107 10.05 -2.56 0.81
N ALA A 108 10.07 -2.88 2.11
CA ALA A 108 11.08 -2.37 3.03
C ALA A 108 12.51 -2.85 2.70
N ARG A 109 12.64 -4.04 2.11
CA ARG A 109 13.94 -4.57 1.67
C ARG A 109 14.45 -3.90 0.39
N LEU A 110 13.55 -3.50 -0.50
CA LEU A 110 13.89 -2.89 -1.78
C LEU A 110 14.15 -1.39 -1.66
N ALA A 111 13.36 -0.67 -0.86
CA ALA A 111 13.50 0.77 -0.68
C ALA A 111 14.73 1.09 0.20
N PRO A 112 15.74 1.83 -0.30
CA PRO A 112 17.02 2.01 0.41
C PRO A 112 16.94 2.71 1.77
N ALA A 113 15.92 3.54 1.99
CA ALA A 113 15.71 4.33 3.20
C ALA A 113 14.42 3.95 3.93
N ALA A 114 13.98 2.70 3.80
CA ALA A 114 12.76 2.23 4.46
C ALA A 114 13.02 1.66 5.86
N GLU A 115 12.09 1.96 6.76
CA GLU A 115 11.94 1.32 8.06
C GLU A 115 10.67 0.46 8.05
N LEU A 116 10.76 -0.77 8.56
CA LEU A 116 9.60 -1.66 8.72
C LEU A 116 9.12 -1.69 10.17
N VAL A 117 7.83 -1.48 10.38
CA VAL A 117 7.14 -1.68 11.66
C VAL A 117 6.25 -2.92 11.56
N GLU A 118 6.69 -3.99 12.20
CA GLU A 118 6.01 -5.28 12.11
C GLU A 118 4.79 -5.40 13.03
N ARG A 119 4.84 -4.77 14.20
CA ARG A 119 3.79 -4.79 15.22
C ARG A 119 3.43 -3.36 15.59
N TRP A 120 2.16 -3.02 15.41
CA TRP A 120 1.69 -1.64 15.53
C TRP A 120 0.20 -1.50 15.87
N ARG A 121 -0.56 -2.61 15.95
CA ARG A 121 -2.00 -2.58 16.23
C ARG A 121 -2.50 -3.74 17.09
N ASP A 122 -1.58 -4.43 17.76
CA ASP A 122 -1.86 -5.63 18.54
C ASP A 122 -2.57 -5.32 19.87
N SER A 123 -2.39 -4.10 20.39
CA SER A 123 -3.08 -3.57 21.57
C SER A 123 -3.24 -2.04 21.46
N PRO A 124 -4.09 -1.41 22.29
CA PRO A 124 -4.20 0.05 22.34
C PRO A 124 -2.86 0.76 22.59
N GLU A 125 -2.03 0.23 23.48
CA GLU A 125 -0.73 0.80 23.83
C GLU A 125 0.24 0.74 22.64
N VAL A 126 0.30 -0.41 21.95
CA VAL A 126 1.13 -0.59 20.75
C VAL A 126 0.64 0.31 19.60
N LEU A 127 -0.66 0.58 19.53
CA LEU A 127 -1.23 1.52 18.56
C LEU A 127 -0.83 2.96 18.86
N GLU A 128 -0.84 3.38 20.13
CA GLU A 128 -0.35 4.70 20.53
C GLU A 128 1.13 4.88 20.21
N GLU A 129 1.98 3.89 20.51
CA GLU A 129 3.40 3.90 20.13
C GLU A 129 3.60 4.03 18.62
N ALA A 130 2.76 3.36 17.82
CA ALA A 130 2.81 3.44 16.37
C ALA A 130 2.41 4.83 15.86
N VAL A 131 1.40 5.45 16.47
CA VAL A 131 1.00 6.83 16.17
C VAL A 131 2.15 7.79 16.48
N ASP A 132 2.77 7.66 17.64
CA ASP A 132 3.92 8.50 18.02
C ASP A 132 5.11 8.32 17.07
N LYS A 133 5.39 7.09 16.62
CA LYS A 133 6.42 6.82 15.62
C LYS A 133 6.07 7.45 14.27
N ILE A 134 4.82 7.36 13.82
CA ILE A 134 4.36 8.02 12.57
C ILE A 134 4.53 9.53 12.67
N LEU A 135 4.07 10.14 13.77
CA LEU A 135 4.16 11.59 13.98
C LEU A 135 5.62 12.05 14.03
N SER A 136 6.47 11.32 14.73
CA SER A 136 7.91 11.60 14.80
C SER A 136 8.58 11.49 13.42
N PHE A 137 8.27 10.43 12.68
CA PHE A 137 8.78 10.22 11.32
C PHE A 137 8.35 11.36 10.38
N LEU A 138 7.07 11.74 10.41
CA LEU A 138 6.54 12.85 9.60
C LEU A 138 7.14 14.20 10.02
N ALA A 139 7.38 14.44 11.31
CA ALA A 139 8.05 15.65 11.77
C ALA A 139 9.51 15.72 11.28
N GLN A 140 10.20 14.57 11.23
CA GLN A 140 11.57 14.46 10.77
C GLN A 140 11.71 14.57 9.24
N HIS A 141 10.74 14.06 8.48
CA HIS A 141 10.84 13.89 7.02
C HIS A 141 9.78 14.62 6.19
N GLY A 142 8.76 15.26 6.80
CA GLY A 142 7.63 15.89 6.10
C GLY A 142 7.95 17.18 5.35
N GLY A 143 9.20 17.66 5.41
CA GLY A 143 9.60 18.96 4.89
C GLY A 143 9.04 20.12 5.72
N ALA A 144 9.55 21.34 5.48
CA ALA A 144 8.96 22.53 6.08
C ALA A 144 7.54 22.74 5.52
N PRO A 145 6.56 23.16 6.34
CA PRO A 145 5.23 23.49 5.83
C PRO A 145 5.38 24.56 4.74
N THR A 146 4.90 24.24 3.54
CA THR A 146 4.81 25.24 2.47
C THR A 146 3.83 26.33 2.94
N PRO A 147 4.21 27.62 2.92
CA PRO A 147 3.29 28.69 3.30
C PRO A 147 2.02 28.56 2.46
N ALA A 148 0.86 28.66 3.11
CA ALA A 148 -0.41 28.66 2.40
C ALA A 148 -0.36 29.73 1.30
N HIS A 149 -0.67 29.34 0.05
CA HIS A 149 -0.79 30.30 -1.03
C HIS A 149 -1.80 31.38 -0.60
N PRO A 150 -1.45 32.67 -0.66
CA PRO A 150 -2.41 33.73 -0.41
C PRO A 150 -3.56 33.56 -1.40
N LYS A 151 -4.80 33.52 -0.89
CA LYS A 151 -5.99 33.56 -1.73
C LYS A 151 -5.92 34.87 -2.54
N SER A 152 -5.84 34.75 -3.86
CA SER A 152 -6.03 35.85 -4.81
C SER A 152 -7.46 36.35 -4.78
#